data_AF-A0A934DD99-F1
#
_entry.id   AF-A0A934DD99-F1
#
_cell.length_a   1.000
_cell.length_b   1.000
_cell.length_c   1.000
_cell.angle_alpha   90.00
_cell.angle_beta   90.00
_cell.angle_gamma   90.00
#
_symmetry.space_group_name_H-M   'P 1'
#
loop_
_entity.id
_entity.type
_entity.pdbx_description
1 polymer ?
#
loop_
_entity_poly.entity_id
_entity_poly.type
_entity_poly.pdbx_seq_one_letter_code
_entity_poly.pdbx_strand_id
1 'polypeptide(L)'
;MFRTHLLMTFVMSVFLCTQLLAQDLDKRYVSTFGWGTAAVSQAKAPAFAEFDASIFHHKDGKFFITAGEDVELHSRFLLKGGKTYAQHLAALKKSLGKKVATHKADYIRTLFYVSHDEAGAQLSTQWPSSINDVPKWKEIGADEINFTPAADWVSSRFTLSEKQADFTSLISWLKKARPGWKLYIVHVAGFTRDAPELKFYDKAELRYKTPLEYIDTEPLAVATVEIEKSSNPMMAWSYKIEKMPAEQKGMKDGIMIVMKDGNKATTFKFGIKYDYLNKVTKLHNFTVHYEYEDGQVIGGFYAQGVSSIELGIQNTFYEAIGRALSAEKLQ
;
A
#
# COMPACT_ATOMS: atom_id res chain seq x y z
N MET A 1 56.93 43.30 1.93
CA MET A 1 55.78 43.06 1.02
C MET A 1 55.52 41.56 0.81
N PHE A 2 55.32 40.76 1.87
CA PHE A 2 55.14 39.28 1.71
C PHE A 2 53.93 38.70 2.45
N ARG A 3 53.17 39.51 3.20
CA ARG A 3 52.04 39.03 4.03
C ARG A 3 50.66 39.14 3.37
N THR A 4 50.50 39.96 2.34
CA THR A 4 49.21 40.16 1.65
C THR A 4 48.95 39.14 0.55
N HIS A 5 49.98 38.57 -0.09
CA HIS A 5 49.80 37.57 -1.16
C HIS A 5 49.48 36.16 -0.64
N LEU A 6 49.92 35.81 0.57
CA LEU A 6 49.59 34.51 1.17
C LEU A 6 48.11 34.44 1.61
N LEU A 7 47.58 35.56 2.12
CA LEU A 7 46.18 35.65 2.59
C LEU A 7 45.18 35.62 1.42
N MET A 8 45.51 36.28 0.31
CA MET A 8 44.62 36.39 -0.85
C MET A 8 44.54 35.07 -1.65
N THR A 9 45.62 34.27 -1.65
CA THR A 9 45.63 32.95 -2.30
C THR A 9 44.84 31.92 -1.48
N PHE A 10 44.90 31.98 -0.14
CA PHE A 10 44.16 31.04 0.72
C PHE A 10 42.65 31.30 0.71
N VAL A 11 42.21 32.56 0.62
CA VAL A 11 40.77 32.92 0.53
C VAL A 11 40.16 32.48 -0.81
N MET A 12 40.93 32.51 -1.90
CA MET A 12 40.44 32.08 -3.22
C MET A 12 40.34 30.54 -3.34
N SER A 13 41.22 29.78 -2.67
CA SER A 13 41.15 28.31 -2.60
C SER A 13 39.98 27.80 -1.74
N VAL A 14 39.60 28.52 -0.68
CA VAL A 14 38.49 28.14 0.19
C VAL A 14 37.12 28.45 -0.45
N PHE A 15 37.04 29.45 -1.34
CA PHE A 15 35.80 29.76 -2.09
C PHE A 15 35.49 28.77 -3.23
N LEU A 16 36.49 28.06 -3.78
CA LEU A 16 36.25 27.04 -4.81
C LEU A 16 35.81 25.68 -4.26
N CYS A 17 36.05 25.39 -2.98
CA CYS A 17 35.77 24.07 -2.40
C CYS A 17 34.40 23.94 -1.69
N THR A 18 33.58 24.99 -1.63
CA THR A 18 32.28 24.98 -0.92
C THR A 18 31.06 25.18 -1.80
N GLN A 19 31.19 25.03 -3.12
CA GLN A 19 30.03 24.70 -3.95
C GLN A 19 29.60 23.26 -3.64
N LEU A 20 28.98 23.06 -2.47
CA LEU A 20 27.88 22.11 -2.35
C LEU A 20 26.88 22.55 -3.41
N LEU A 21 27.02 21.99 -4.62
CA LEU A 21 26.04 22.12 -5.67
C LEU A 21 24.75 21.61 -5.04
N ALA A 22 23.83 22.53 -4.74
CA ALA A 22 22.46 22.17 -4.45
C ALA A 22 22.02 21.34 -5.65
N GLN A 23 21.94 20.03 -5.46
CA GLN A 23 21.47 19.16 -6.53
C GLN A 23 20.01 19.54 -6.76
N ASP A 24 19.66 19.73 -8.03
CA ASP A 24 18.29 19.91 -8.46
C ASP A 24 17.69 18.55 -8.83
N LEU A 25 16.37 18.46 -8.72
CA LEU A 25 15.64 17.28 -9.17
C LEU A 25 15.86 17.11 -10.68
N ASP A 26 16.24 15.91 -11.12
CA ASP A 26 16.39 15.64 -12.54
C ASP A 26 15.05 15.92 -13.28
N LYS A 27 15.09 16.87 -14.22
CA LYS A 27 13.90 17.35 -14.95
C LYS A 27 13.20 16.23 -15.72
N ARG A 28 13.90 15.13 -16.04
CA ARG A 28 13.32 13.97 -16.72
C ARG A 28 12.26 13.25 -15.89
N TYR A 29 12.30 13.35 -14.55
CA TYR A 29 11.20 12.86 -13.70
C TYR A 29 9.89 13.57 -14.05
N VAL A 30 9.92 14.90 -14.06
CA VAL A 30 8.73 15.74 -14.28
C VAL A 30 8.26 15.64 -15.72
N SER A 31 9.16 15.55 -16.71
CA SER A 31 8.75 15.37 -18.11
C SER A 31 8.12 14.00 -18.37
N THR A 32 8.49 12.97 -17.60
CA THR A 32 7.98 11.59 -17.77
C THR A 32 6.67 11.37 -17.02
N PHE A 33 6.60 11.82 -15.76
CA PHE A 33 5.49 11.49 -14.86
C PHE A 33 4.59 12.68 -14.50
N GLY A 34 5.03 13.91 -14.78
CA GLY A 34 4.36 15.13 -14.33
C GLY A 34 4.53 15.41 -12.84
N TRP A 35 4.17 16.64 -12.47
CA TRP A 35 4.03 17.01 -11.06
C TRP A 35 2.76 16.39 -10.46
N GLY A 36 2.78 16.10 -9.16
CA GLY A 36 1.68 15.44 -8.47
C GLY A 36 1.74 13.91 -8.51
N THR A 37 2.86 13.34 -8.96
CA THR A 37 3.02 11.90 -9.12
C THR A 37 4.03 11.36 -8.11
N ALA A 38 3.73 10.22 -7.49
CA ALA A 38 4.71 9.41 -6.79
C ALA A 38 5.32 8.41 -7.79
N ALA A 39 6.58 8.60 -8.18
CA ALA A 39 7.27 7.68 -9.08
C ALA A 39 7.69 6.42 -8.30
N VAL A 40 7.10 5.27 -8.64
CA VAL A 40 7.28 4.01 -7.88
C VAL A 40 8.17 3.02 -8.61
N SER A 41 9.10 2.42 -7.89
CA SER A 41 10.02 1.38 -8.38
C SER A 41 10.15 0.27 -7.36
N GLN A 42 10.28 -0.98 -7.84
CA GLN A 42 10.67 -2.12 -7.02
C GLN A 42 12.17 -2.43 -7.14
N ALA A 43 12.84 -1.96 -8.20
CA ALA A 43 14.22 -2.37 -8.50
C ALA A 43 15.26 -1.67 -7.61
N LYS A 44 15.10 -0.37 -7.38
CA LYS A 44 15.92 0.45 -6.49
C LYS A 44 15.23 1.76 -6.15
N ALA A 45 15.74 2.43 -5.12
CA ALA A 45 15.30 3.78 -4.77
C ALA A 45 15.56 4.77 -5.92
N PRO A 46 14.52 5.47 -6.43
CA PRO A 46 14.72 6.53 -7.41
C PRO A 46 15.66 7.62 -6.88
N ALA A 47 16.76 7.90 -7.57
CA ALA A 47 17.70 8.95 -7.17
C ALA A 47 17.10 10.35 -7.37
N PHE A 48 17.62 11.35 -6.66
CA PHE A 48 17.10 12.73 -6.75
C PHE A 48 17.64 13.44 -8.00
N ALA A 49 18.95 13.35 -8.22
CA ALA A 49 19.66 14.07 -9.28
C ALA A 49 19.86 13.26 -10.58
N GLU A 50 19.41 12.00 -10.61
CA GLU A 50 19.59 11.11 -11.76
C GLU A 50 18.32 10.31 -12.04
N PHE A 51 17.70 10.59 -13.19
CA PHE A 51 16.59 9.82 -13.71
C PHE A 51 17.08 8.61 -14.52
N ASP A 52 16.65 7.44 -14.09
CA ASP A 52 16.85 6.16 -14.78
C ASP A 52 15.47 5.60 -15.14
N ALA A 53 15.12 5.56 -16.42
CA ALA A 53 13.82 5.05 -16.86
C ALA A 53 13.68 3.53 -16.63
N SER A 54 14.80 2.79 -16.61
CA SER A 54 14.79 1.32 -16.61
C SER A 54 14.27 0.72 -15.30
N ILE A 55 14.23 1.50 -14.22
CA ILE A 55 13.74 1.04 -12.91
C ILE A 55 12.22 1.19 -12.75
N PHE A 56 11.56 1.84 -13.71
CA PHE A 56 10.12 2.08 -13.66
C PHE A 56 9.41 1.17 -14.64
N HIS A 57 8.52 0.31 -14.14
CA HIS A 57 7.51 -0.32 -14.97
C HIS A 57 6.24 0.54 -14.91
N HIS A 58 6.09 1.47 -15.85
CA HIS A 58 4.98 2.43 -15.88
C HIS A 58 4.24 2.40 -17.23
N LYS A 59 2.92 2.15 -17.20
CA LYS A 59 2.03 2.17 -18.36
C LYS A 59 0.62 2.56 -17.93
N ASP A 60 -0.13 3.21 -18.82
CA ASP A 60 -1.52 3.62 -18.57
C ASP A 60 -1.74 4.42 -17.27
N GLY A 61 -0.75 5.24 -16.88
CA GLY A 61 -0.80 6.06 -15.66
C GLY A 61 -0.63 5.27 -14.35
N LYS A 62 -0.17 4.02 -14.40
CA LYS A 62 0.06 3.16 -13.23
C LYS A 62 1.49 2.62 -13.22
N PHE A 63 1.98 2.37 -12.02
CA PHE A 63 3.22 1.63 -11.79
C PHE A 63 2.90 0.16 -11.56
N PHE A 64 3.81 -0.72 -11.96
CA PHE A 64 3.64 -2.15 -11.85
C PHE A 64 4.78 -2.76 -11.03
N ILE A 65 4.43 -3.62 -10.09
CA ILE A 65 5.39 -4.38 -9.28
C ILE A 65 5.02 -5.86 -9.24
N THR A 66 5.98 -6.67 -8.82
CA THR A 66 5.80 -8.09 -8.52
C THR A 66 5.67 -8.27 -7.01
N ALA A 67 4.54 -8.80 -6.56
CA ALA A 67 4.31 -9.23 -5.19
C ALA A 67 5.18 -10.45 -4.82
N GLY A 68 5.43 -10.68 -3.53
CA GLY A 68 6.18 -11.87 -3.06
C GLY A 68 7.07 -11.61 -1.85
N GLU A 69 7.84 -12.63 -1.45
CA GLU A 69 8.66 -12.59 -0.22
C GLU A 69 9.70 -11.48 -0.20
N ASP A 70 10.34 -11.23 -1.35
CA ASP A 70 11.37 -10.22 -1.54
C ASP A 70 10.81 -8.92 -2.14
N VAL A 71 9.52 -8.66 -1.95
CA VAL A 71 8.88 -7.45 -2.48
C VAL A 71 9.48 -6.20 -1.82
N GLU A 72 9.86 -5.25 -2.68
CA GLU A 72 10.32 -3.94 -2.24
C GLU A 72 9.49 -2.84 -2.91
N LEU A 73 9.37 -1.72 -2.21
CA LEU A 73 8.63 -0.56 -2.66
C LEU A 73 9.45 0.69 -2.39
N HIS A 74 9.86 1.35 -3.46
CA HIS A 74 10.49 2.65 -3.41
C HIS A 74 9.61 3.67 -4.09
N SER A 75 9.58 4.89 -3.56
CA SER A 75 8.83 5.98 -4.16
C SER A 75 9.63 7.26 -4.12
N ARG A 76 9.51 8.08 -5.16
CA ARG A 76 9.93 9.48 -5.18
C ARG A 76 8.72 10.35 -5.42
N PHE A 77 8.44 11.25 -4.49
CA PHE A 77 7.28 12.12 -4.55
C PHE A 77 7.62 13.38 -5.34
N LEU A 78 6.95 13.63 -6.45
CA LEU A 78 7.10 14.84 -7.27
C LEU A 78 5.99 15.81 -6.88
N LEU A 79 6.28 16.77 -6.00
CA LEU A 79 5.23 17.57 -5.37
C LEU A 79 4.48 18.45 -6.38
N LYS A 80 3.15 18.48 -6.26
CA LYS A 80 2.24 19.20 -7.15
C LYS A 80 2.71 20.63 -7.42
N GLY A 81 2.85 20.96 -8.71
CA GLY A 81 3.27 22.27 -9.19
C GLY A 81 4.72 22.66 -8.87
N GLY A 82 5.58 21.72 -8.47
CA GLY A 82 6.98 22.01 -8.13
C GLY A 82 7.16 22.87 -6.88
N LYS A 83 6.10 22.98 -6.06
CA LYS A 83 6.11 23.75 -4.82
C LYS A 83 6.68 22.93 -3.68
N THR A 84 7.29 23.62 -2.71
CA THR A 84 7.82 22.99 -1.50
C THR A 84 6.70 22.61 -0.52
N TYR A 85 7.01 21.75 0.44
CA TYR A 85 6.07 21.44 1.53
C TYR A 85 5.64 22.69 2.31
N ALA A 86 6.56 23.61 2.60
CA ALA A 86 6.27 24.88 3.25
C ALA A 86 5.27 25.74 2.47
N GLN A 87 5.39 25.79 1.15
CA GLN A 87 4.46 26.55 0.31
C GLN A 87 3.05 25.96 0.33
N HIS A 88 2.93 24.63 0.26
CA HIS A 88 1.64 23.94 0.35
C HIS A 88 1.00 24.09 1.73
N LEU A 89 1.79 23.92 2.80
CA LEU A 89 1.31 24.05 4.16
C LEU A 89 0.90 25.49 4.50
N ALA A 90 1.63 26.50 4.00
CA ALA A 90 1.25 27.89 4.16
C ALA A 90 -0.09 28.21 3.47
N ALA A 91 -0.33 27.64 2.28
CA ALA A 91 -1.61 27.77 1.59
C ALA A 91 -2.77 27.15 2.38
N LEU A 92 -2.57 25.96 2.96
CA LEU A 92 -3.54 25.29 3.83
C LEU A 92 -3.82 26.10 5.10
N LYS A 93 -2.79 26.55 5.83
CA LYS A 93 -2.97 27.36 7.04
C LYS A 93 -3.74 28.65 6.74
N LYS A 94 -3.47 29.29 5.60
CA LYS A 94 -4.19 30.48 5.17
C LYS A 94 -5.68 30.22 4.90
N SER A 95 -6.05 29.05 4.36
CA SER A 95 -7.46 28.73 4.07
C SER A 95 -8.27 28.34 5.31
N LEU A 96 -7.62 27.85 6.36
CA LEU A 96 -8.29 27.29 7.56
C LEU A 96 -8.51 28.28 8.70
N GLY A 97 -7.94 29.49 8.61
CA GLY A 97 -8.20 30.59 9.55
C GLY A 97 -8.11 30.19 11.02
N LYS A 98 -9.24 30.14 11.72
CA LYS A 98 -9.34 29.89 13.17
C LYS A 98 -8.75 28.54 13.62
N LYS A 99 -8.76 27.51 12.76
CA LYS A 99 -8.21 26.19 13.12
C LYS A 99 -6.69 26.20 13.37
N VAL A 100 -5.98 27.19 12.82
CA VAL A 100 -4.53 27.33 13.03
C VAL A 100 -4.21 27.76 14.47
N ALA A 101 -5.16 28.35 15.19
CA ALA A 101 -4.93 28.85 16.55
C ALA A 101 -4.59 27.76 17.57
N THR A 102 -4.98 26.49 17.30
CA THR A 102 -4.71 25.35 18.18
C THR A 102 -3.65 24.39 17.61
N HIS A 103 -2.84 24.88 16.65
CA HIS A 103 -1.71 24.17 16.05
C HIS A 103 -0.73 23.60 17.09
N LYS A 104 -0.19 22.41 16.79
CA LYS A 104 0.82 21.72 17.60
C LYS A 104 2.11 21.45 16.84
N ALA A 105 2.02 20.75 15.73
CA ALA A 105 3.19 20.34 14.94
C ALA A 105 2.85 20.22 13.46
N ASP A 106 3.83 20.52 12.62
CA ASP A 106 3.76 20.29 11.18
C ASP A 106 4.32 18.91 10.84
N TYR A 107 3.75 18.25 9.84
CA TYR A 107 4.18 16.92 9.41
C TYR A 107 4.14 16.75 7.89
N ILE A 108 4.79 15.68 7.44
CA ILE A 108 4.64 15.13 6.09
C ILE A 108 4.26 13.66 6.26
N ARG A 109 3.18 13.24 5.59
CA ARG A 109 2.66 11.87 5.70
C ARG A 109 2.52 11.21 4.34
N THR A 110 2.81 9.91 4.31
CA THR A 110 2.51 9.04 3.17
C THR A 110 1.52 7.97 3.64
N LEU A 111 0.35 7.92 3.01
CA LEU A 111 -0.72 7.00 3.33
C LEU A 111 -0.80 5.92 2.25
N PHE A 112 -1.00 4.68 2.67
CA PHE A 112 -1.04 3.52 1.78
C PHE A 112 -2.42 2.87 1.87
N TYR A 113 -3.13 2.77 0.75
CA TYR A 113 -4.45 2.15 0.68
C TYR A 113 -4.41 0.95 -0.26
N VAL A 114 -5.00 -0.15 0.17
CA VAL A 114 -5.07 -1.37 -0.64
C VAL A 114 -6.48 -1.60 -1.16
N SER A 115 -6.57 -2.19 -2.35
CA SER A 115 -7.85 -2.57 -2.98
C SER A 115 -8.56 -3.73 -2.32
N HIS A 116 -7.80 -4.60 -1.66
CA HIS A 116 -8.29 -5.80 -1.01
C HIS A 116 -7.67 -5.93 0.38
N ASP A 117 -8.36 -6.58 1.31
CA ASP A 117 -7.75 -6.99 2.58
C ASP A 117 -6.81 -8.21 2.40
N GLU A 118 -6.22 -8.70 3.50
CA GLU A 118 -5.34 -9.88 3.45
C GLU A 118 -6.06 -11.18 3.05
N ALA A 119 -7.37 -11.28 3.28
CA ALA A 119 -8.19 -12.41 2.83
C ALA A 119 -8.53 -12.31 1.33
N GLY A 120 -8.36 -11.12 0.76
CA GLY A 120 -8.68 -10.81 -0.62
C GLY A 120 -10.13 -10.43 -0.83
N ALA A 121 -10.83 -9.99 0.23
CA ALA A 121 -12.09 -9.29 0.08
C ALA A 121 -11.81 -7.88 -0.44
N GLN A 122 -12.57 -7.45 -1.44
CA GLN A 122 -12.44 -6.11 -2.00
C GLN A 122 -12.91 -5.06 -1.00
N LEU A 123 -12.06 -4.09 -0.68
CA LEU A 123 -12.35 -3.02 0.30
C LEU A 123 -13.17 -1.88 -0.31
N SER A 124 -13.08 -1.69 -1.64
CA SER A 124 -13.87 -0.70 -2.37
C SER A 124 -13.99 -1.05 -3.85
N THR A 125 -15.17 -0.80 -4.42
CA THR A 125 -15.41 -0.88 -5.88
C THR A 125 -15.02 0.41 -6.60
N GLN A 126 -14.92 1.53 -5.88
CA GLN A 126 -14.51 2.83 -6.42
C GLN A 126 -13.03 3.06 -6.15
N TRP A 127 -12.23 3.02 -7.22
CA TRP A 127 -10.80 3.34 -7.17
C TRP A 127 -10.59 4.83 -7.48
N PRO A 128 -9.62 5.51 -6.84
CA PRO A 128 -9.27 6.89 -7.17
C PRO A 128 -9.01 7.08 -8.67
N SER A 129 -9.63 8.11 -9.24
CA SER A 129 -9.50 8.46 -10.66
C SER A 129 -8.70 9.74 -10.89
N SER A 130 -8.53 10.53 -9.83
CA SER A 130 -7.79 11.79 -9.84
C SER A 130 -6.92 11.94 -8.59
N ILE A 131 -5.94 12.85 -8.64
CA ILE A 131 -5.10 13.19 -7.49
C ILE A 131 -5.90 13.67 -6.28
N ASN A 132 -7.08 14.24 -6.48
CA ASN A 132 -7.92 14.75 -5.39
C ASN A 132 -8.84 13.69 -4.79
N ASP A 133 -8.91 12.50 -5.39
CA ASP A 133 -9.78 11.41 -4.95
C ASP A 133 -9.07 10.60 -3.86
N VAL A 134 -9.19 11.02 -2.60
CA VAL A 134 -8.65 10.25 -1.48
C VAL A 134 -9.59 9.08 -1.14
N PRO A 135 -9.08 7.84 -0.99
CA PRO A 135 -9.87 6.71 -0.53
C PRO A 135 -10.63 6.99 0.77
N LYS A 136 -11.86 6.46 0.87
CA LYS A 136 -12.71 6.60 2.07
C LYS A 136 -12.57 5.43 3.06
N TRP A 137 -11.87 4.36 2.67
CA TRP A 137 -11.59 3.24 3.55
C TRP A 137 -10.25 3.44 4.27
N LYS A 138 -10.02 2.65 5.31
CA LYS A 138 -8.84 2.78 6.15
C LYS A 138 -7.56 2.43 5.39
N GLU A 139 -6.51 3.20 5.60
CA GLU A 139 -5.16 2.92 5.15
C GLU A 139 -4.60 1.64 5.81
N ILE A 140 -3.78 0.89 5.07
CA ILE A 140 -3.08 -0.28 5.61
C ILE A 140 -1.83 0.13 6.42
N GLY A 141 -1.31 1.32 6.15
CA GLY A 141 -0.17 1.89 6.85
C GLY A 141 0.03 3.36 6.49
N ALA A 142 0.80 4.05 7.32
CA ALA A 142 1.19 5.43 7.11
C ALA A 142 2.65 5.64 7.53
N ASP A 143 3.42 6.37 6.73
CA ASP A 143 4.75 6.86 7.09
C ASP A 143 4.60 8.34 7.46
N GLU A 144 5.29 8.77 8.51
CA GLU A 144 5.40 10.16 8.88
C GLU A 144 6.88 10.53 8.97
N ILE A 145 7.25 11.64 8.32
CA ILE A 145 8.59 12.22 8.44
C ILE A 145 8.50 13.61 9.02
N ASN A 146 9.56 14.00 9.72
CA ASN A 146 9.66 15.34 10.29
C ASN A 146 9.57 16.40 9.20
N PHE A 147 8.74 17.42 9.44
CA PHE A 147 8.59 18.54 8.53
C PHE A 147 9.89 19.35 8.39
N THR A 148 10.68 19.47 9.45
CA THR A 148 12.03 20.04 9.41
C THR A 148 13.06 18.91 9.45
N PRO A 149 14.03 18.85 8.53
CA PRO A 149 14.46 19.88 7.57
C PRO A 149 13.75 19.83 6.20
N ALA A 150 12.72 19.00 6.02
CA ALA A 150 12.09 18.76 4.74
C ALA A 150 11.25 19.93 4.17
N ALA A 151 10.99 20.98 4.94
CA ALA A 151 10.08 22.08 4.60
C ALA A 151 10.32 22.69 3.22
N ASP A 152 11.59 22.84 2.83
CA ASP A 152 12.01 23.45 1.56
C ASP A 152 12.17 22.44 0.41
N TRP A 153 11.86 21.17 0.65
CA TRP A 153 12.00 20.14 -0.37
C TRP A 153 10.84 20.19 -1.36
N VAL A 154 11.18 20.05 -2.65
CA VAL A 154 10.22 19.85 -3.76
C VAL A 154 9.99 18.38 -4.09
N SER A 155 10.73 17.48 -3.42
CA SER A 155 10.61 16.05 -3.56
C SER A 155 11.20 15.36 -2.33
N SER A 156 10.61 14.24 -1.93
CA SER A 156 11.17 13.32 -0.94
C SER A 156 11.09 11.88 -1.48
N ARG A 157 11.60 10.93 -0.69
CA ARG A 157 11.54 9.51 -1.05
C ARG A 157 11.01 8.67 0.10
N PHE A 158 10.42 7.54 -0.26
CA PHE A 158 10.08 6.46 0.65
C PHE A 158 10.80 5.18 0.19
N THR A 159 11.22 4.36 1.14
CA THR A 159 11.81 3.04 0.86
C THR A 159 11.37 2.07 1.94
N LEU A 160 10.68 1.02 1.53
CA LEU A 160 10.04 0.07 2.44
C LEU A 160 11.04 -0.63 3.37
N SER A 161 12.22 -0.99 2.86
CA SER A 161 13.27 -1.64 3.65
C SER A 161 13.81 -0.78 4.79
N GLU A 162 13.76 0.55 4.66
CA GLU A 162 14.18 1.49 5.72
C GLU A 162 13.12 1.61 6.84
N LYS A 163 11.92 1.07 6.62
CA LYS A 163 10.74 1.27 7.48
C LYS A 163 10.04 -0.04 7.89
N GLN A 164 10.71 -1.20 7.77
CA GLN A 164 10.05 -2.50 7.87
C GLN A 164 9.27 -2.73 9.18
N ALA A 165 9.81 -2.27 10.31
CA ALA A 165 9.19 -2.46 11.63
C ALA A 165 7.80 -1.82 11.73
N ASP A 166 7.61 -0.67 11.07
CA ASP A 166 6.37 0.11 11.12
C ASP A 166 5.37 -0.31 10.02
N PHE A 167 5.81 -1.14 9.06
CA PHE A 167 5.07 -1.49 7.85
C PHE A 167 4.74 -2.99 7.72
N THR A 168 4.70 -3.72 8.82
CA THR A 168 4.43 -5.17 8.84
C THR A 168 3.16 -5.56 8.09
N SER A 169 2.05 -4.82 8.27
CA SER A 169 0.79 -5.07 7.56
C SER A 169 0.90 -4.87 6.04
N LEU A 170 1.59 -3.80 5.59
CA LEU A 170 1.79 -3.55 4.16
C LEU A 170 2.70 -4.62 3.55
N ILE A 171 3.77 -5.01 4.26
CA ILE A 171 4.68 -6.08 3.83
C ILE A 171 3.92 -7.41 3.72
N SER A 172 3.17 -7.79 4.75
CA SER A 172 2.31 -8.98 4.76
C SER A 172 1.36 -8.98 3.56
N TRP A 173 0.71 -7.85 3.29
CA TRP A 173 -0.18 -7.69 2.14
C TRP A 173 0.57 -7.86 0.81
N LEU A 174 1.70 -7.16 0.62
CA LEU A 174 2.50 -7.24 -0.61
C LEU A 174 3.05 -8.65 -0.87
N LYS A 175 3.31 -9.45 0.16
CA LYS A 175 3.71 -10.87 0.01
C LYS A 175 2.59 -11.78 -0.49
N LYS A 176 1.34 -11.42 -0.19
CA LYS A 176 0.14 -12.21 -0.52
C LYS A 176 -0.64 -11.64 -1.71
N ALA A 177 -0.31 -10.43 -2.14
CA ALA A 177 -1.09 -9.74 -3.15
C ALA A 177 -1.08 -10.48 -4.50
N ARG A 178 -2.21 -10.40 -5.19
CA ARG A 178 -2.47 -11.14 -6.44
C ARG A 178 -2.40 -10.21 -7.64
N PRO A 179 -2.14 -10.74 -8.85
CA PRO A 179 -2.25 -9.98 -10.08
C PRO A 179 -3.58 -9.20 -10.16
N GLY A 180 -3.51 -7.94 -10.53
CA GLY A 180 -4.64 -7.01 -10.62
C GLY A 180 -5.03 -6.33 -9.30
N TRP A 181 -4.48 -6.76 -8.15
CA TRP A 181 -4.61 -6.01 -6.90
C TRP A 181 -3.84 -4.69 -7.01
N LYS A 182 -4.36 -3.68 -6.32
CA LYS A 182 -3.84 -2.32 -6.37
C LYS A 182 -3.51 -1.78 -4.98
N LEU A 183 -2.45 -0.99 -4.95
CA LEU A 183 -2.01 -0.13 -3.86
C LEU A 183 -2.11 1.32 -4.35
N TYR A 184 -2.76 2.18 -3.58
CA TYR A 184 -2.81 3.62 -3.80
C TYR A 184 -1.95 4.31 -2.76
N ILE A 185 -1.00 5.13 -3.22
CA ILE A 185 -0.11 5.90 -2.37
C ILE A 185 -0.57 7.35 -2.41
N VAL A 186 -0.77 7.96 -1.24
CA VAL A 186 -1.16 9.37 -1.10
C VAL A 186 -0.12 10.06 -0.25
N HIS A 187 0.50 11.10 -0.78
CA HIS A 187 1.51 11.87 -0.08
C HIS A 187 1.03 13.29 0.19
N VAL A 188 1.06 13.71 1.46
CA VAL A 188 0.50 14.98 1.95
C VAL A 188 1.47 15.68 2.89
N ALA A 189 1.30 17.00 3.03
CA ALA A 189 1.77 17.71 4.22
C ALA A 189 0.57 18.08 5.08
N GLY A 190 0.82 18.47 6.31
CA GLY A 190 -0.27 18.92 7.18
C GLY A 190 0.24 19.43 8.50
N PHE A 191 -0.72 19.66 9.40
CA PHE A 191 -0.41 19.95 10.79
C PHE A 191 -1.38 19.26 11.73
N THR A 192 -0.91 18.97 12.93
CA THR A 192 -1.75 18.51 14.03
C THR A 192 -2.24 19.70 14.84
N ARG A 193 -3.44 19.58 15.39
CA ARG A 193 -4.00 20.58 16.29
C ARG A 193 -4.81 19.94 17.41
N ASP A 194 -4.95 20.65 18.52
CA ASP A 194 -6.01 20.34 19.47
C ASP A 194 -7.37 20.68 18.83
N ALA A 195 -8.33 19.77 18.88
CA ALA A 195 -9.70 19.99 18.41
C ALA A 195 -10.67 20.14 19.60
N PRO A 196 -10.68 21.30 20.30
CA PRO A 196 -11.50 21.50 21.51
C PRO A 196 -12.99 21.32 21.26
N GLU A 197 -13.46 21.54 20.04
CA GLU A 197 -14.85 21.30 19.63
C GLU A 197 -15.23 19.80 19.58
N LEU A 198 -14.24 18.89 19.57
CA LEU A 198 -14.42 17.44 19.59
C LEU A 198 -14.12 16.83 20.98
N LYS A 199 -14.07 17.66 22.03
CA LYS A 199 -13.76 17.23 23.39
C LYS A 199 -14.75 16.18 23.87
N PHE A 200 -14.24 15.06 24.41
CA PHE A 200 -15.04 13.94 24.91
C PHE A 200 -14.62 13.55 26.33
N TYR A 201 -15.50 12.89 27.07
CA TYR A 201 -15.18 12.35 28.39
C TYR A 201 -14.59 10.95 28.26
N ASP A 202 -13.31 10.80 28.61
CA ASP A 202 -12.63 9.51 28.65
C ASP A 202 -12.97 8.79 29.95
N LYS A 203 -13.73 7.69 29.84
CA LYS A 203 -14.16 6.90 31.00
C LYS A 203 -13.02 6.14 31.66
N ALA A 204 -11.96 5.79 30.92
CA ALA A 204 -10.82 5.07 31.47
C ALA A 204 -9.95 6.00 32.32
N GLU A 205 -9.81 7.26 31.91
CA GLU A 205 -9.02 8.26 32.63
C GLU A 205 -9.85 9.19 33.53
N LEU A 206 -11.16 9.01 33.57
CA LEU A 206 -12.12 9.82 34.36
C LEU A 206 -11.94 11.34 34.16
N ARG A 207 -11.64 11.77 32.93
CA ARG A 207 -11.43 13.18 32.58
C ARG A 207 -11.85 13.50 31.16
N TYR A 208 -12.18 14.77 30.90
CA TYR A 208 -12.38 15.22 29.54
C TYR A 208 -11.04 15.33 28.79
N LYS A 209 -10.99 14.77 27.58
CA LYS A 209 -9.86 14.87 26.66
C LYS A 209 -10.24 15.70 25.44
N THR A 210 -9.31 16.53 25.03
CA THR A 210 -9.35 17.17 23.71
C THR A 210 -8.55 16.31 22.75
N PRO A 211 -9.16 15.75 21.70
CA PRO A 211 -8.43 14.93 20.74
C PRO A 211 -7.46 15.78 19.91
N LEU A 212 -6.37 15.13 19.50
CA LEU A 212 -5.47 15.63 18.47
C LEU A 212 -6.10 15.30 17.10
N GLU A 213 -6.26 16.31 16.25
CA GLU A 213 -6.74 16.16 14.87
C GLU A 213 -5.60 16.41 13.89
N TYR A 214 -5.55 15.59 12.84
CA TYR A 214 -4.67 15.75 11.69
C TYR A 214 -5.40 16.55 10.61
N ILE A 215 -4.81 17.67 10.21
CA ILE A 215 -5.32 18.47 9.09
C ILE A 215 -4.34 18.40 7.93
N ASP A 216 -4.70 17.60 6.92
CA ASP A 216 -3.90 17.37 5.72
C ASP A 216 -4.14 18.46 4.64
N THR A 217 -3.16 18.67 3.78
CA THR A 217 -3.33 19.36 2.50
C THR A 217 -4.19 18.52 1.56
N GLU A 218 -4.57 19.08 0.42
CA GLU A 218 -4.85 18.21 -0.74
C GLU A 218 -3.64 17.31 -1.04
N PRO A 219 -3.83 16.13 -1.67
CA PRO A 219 -2.71 15.28 -2.05
C PRO A 219 -1.68 16.02 -2.89
N LEU A 220 -0.42 15.96 -2.45
CA LEU A 220 0.72 16.60 -3.08
C LEU A 220 1.37 15.71 -4.13
N ALA A 221 1.30 14.39 -3.94
CA ALA A 221 1.67 13.39 -4.94
C ALA A 221 0.87 12.11 -4.71
N VAL A 222 0.50 11.41 -5.79
CA VAL A 222 -0.19 10.12 -5.72
C VAL A 222 0.38 9.10 -6.68
N ALA A 223 0.13 7.83 -6.42
CA ALA A 223 0.35 6.76 -7.39
C ALA A 223 -0.67 5.64 -7.23
N THR A 224 -1.08 5.06 -8.36
CA THR A 224 -1.63 3.71 -8.38
C THR A 224 -0.51 2.74 -8.74
N VAL A 225 -0.30 1.76 -7.88
CA VAL A 225 0.59 0.62 -8.11
C VAL A 225 -0.28 -0.61 -8.29
N GLU A 226 -0.15 -1.28 -9.43
CA GLU A 226 -0.86 -2.53 -9.72
C GLU A 226 0.12 -3.70 -9.61
N ILE A 227 -0.31 -4.75 -8.94
CA ILE A 227 0.43 -6.00 -8.87
C ILE A 227 0.29 -6.68 -10.22
N GLU A 228 1.38 -6.80 -10.97
CA GLU A 228 1.36 -7.47 -12.28
C GLU A 228 1.53 -8.97 -12.14
N LYS A 229 2.39 -9.38 -11.21
CA LYS A 229 2.78 -10.76 -10.94
C LYS A 229 2.92 -10.98 -9.44
N SER A 230 2.92 -12.23 -9.02
CA SER A 230 3.27 -12.63 -7.66
C SER A 230 4.29 -13.76 -7.75
N SER A 231 5.45 -13.62 -7.11
CA SER A 231 6.44 -14.68 -6.97
C SER A 231 6.08 -15.65 -5.84
N ASN A 232 5.02 -15.37 -5.09
CA ASN A 232 4.48 -16.32 -4.12
C ASN A 232 3.97 -17.55 -4.90
N PRO A 233 4.56 -18.75 -4.72
CA PRO A 233 4.21 -19.93 -5.50
C PRO A 233 2.74 -20.32 -5.31
N MET A 234 2.13 -19.94 -4.18
CA MET A 234 0.71 -20.13 -3.94
C MET A 234 -0.17 -19.36 -4.91
N MET A 235 0.28 -18.19 -5.38
CA MET A 235 -0.49 -17.30 -6.25
C MET A 235 -0.38 -17.66 -7.74
N ALA A 236 0.55 -18.56 -8.12
CA ALA A 236 0.51 -19.22 -9.43
C ALA A 236 -0.72 -20.12 -9.58
N TRP A 237 -1.30 -20.54 -8.45
CA TRP A 237 -2.51 -21.35 -8.40
C TRP A 237 -3.75 -20.47 -8.35
N SER A 238 -4.72 -20.80 -9.19
CA SER A 238 -6.02 -20.16 -9.23
C SER A 238 -7.10 -21.22 -9.46
N TYR A 239 -8.35 -20.81 -9.41
CA TYR A 239 -9.46 -21.73 -9.63
C TYR A 239 -10.60 -21.10 -10.40
N LYS A 240 -11.36 -21.97 -11.07
CA LYS A 240 -12.67 -21.67 -11.64
C LYS A 240 -13.66 -22.66 -11.07
N ILE A 241 -14.73 -22.16 -10.47
CA ILE A 241 -15.84 -23.02 -10.04
C ILE A 241 -16.64 -23.40 -11.28
N GLU A 242 -16.63 -24.68 -11.62
CA GLU A 242 -17.44 -25.23 -12.70
C GLU A 242 -18.85 -25.54 -12.20
N LYS A 243 -18.96 -26.04 -10.96
CA LYS A 243 -20.23 -26.35 -10.31
C LYS A 243 -20.15 -26.02 -8.83
N MET A 244 -21.09 -25.21 -8.32
CA MET A 244 -21.29 -25.05 -6.88
C MET A 244 -22.01 -26.27 -6.31
N PRO A 245 -21.71 -26.68 -5.07
CA PRO A 245 -22.43 -27.79 -4.43
C PRO A 245 -23.92 -27.45 -4.27
N ALA A 246 -24.79 -28.42 -4.56
CA ALA A 246 -26.24 -28.21 -4.60
C ALA A 246 -26.86 -27.87 -3.23
N GLU A 247 -26.24 -28.36 -2.14
CA GLU A 247 -26.63 -28.04 -0.76
C GLU A 247 -25.41 -27.82 0.12
N GLN A 248 -25.44 -26.81 1.00
CA GLN A 248 -24.39 -26.54 2.00
C GLN A 248 -24.47 -27.49 3.21
N LYS A 249 -24.83 -28.76 2.96
CA LYS A 249 -24.95 -29.83 3.96
C LYS A 249 -23.69 -30.72 4.04
N GLY A 250 -22.59 -30.29 3.43
CA GLY A 250 -21.31 -31.03 3.43
C GLY A 250 -21.16 -32.08 2.34
N MET A 251 -22.09 -32.17 1.38
CA MET A 251 -21.94 -33.07 0.22
C MET A 251 -20.92 -32.50 -0.78
N LYS A 252 -20.02 -33.36 -1.28
CA LYS A 252 -18.88 -32.99 -2.15
C LYS A 252 -19.26 -33.07 -3.63
N ASP A 253 -20.32 -32.37 -4.01
CA ASP A 253 -20.81 -32.35 -5.40
C ASP A 253 -20.43 -31.07 -6.17
N GLY A 254 -19.70 -30.16 -5.52
CA GLY A 254 -19.07 -29.01 -6.15
C GLY A 254 -17.82 -29.42 -6.93
N ILE A 255 -17.58 -28.75 -8.04
CA ILE A 255 -16.46 -29.01 -8.95
C ILE A 255 -15.69 -27.71 -9.18
N MET A 256 -14.39 -27.78 -8.93
CA MET A 256 -13.45 -26.68 -9.07
C MET A 256 -12.33 -27.09 -10.01
N ILE A 257 -12.15 -26.35 -11.10
CA ILE A 257 -10.99 -26.48 -11.98
C ILE A 257 -9.84 -25.71 -11.34
N VAL A 258 -8.78 -26.42 -10.97
CA VAL A 258 -7.57 -25.85 -10.41
C VAL A 258 -6.60 -25.58 -11.55
N MET A 259 -6.11 -24.35 -11.60
CA MET A 259 -5.22 -23.86 -12.64
C MET A 259 -3.87 -23.47 -12.06
N LYS A 260 -2.80 -23.72 -12.81
CA LYS A 260 -1.45 -23.21 -12.54
C LYS A 260 -1.02 -22.36 -13.73
N ASP A 261 -0.65 -21.11 -13.48
CA ASP A 261 -0.26 -20.17 -14.53
C ASP A 261 -1.30 -20.05 -15.66
N GLY A 262 -2.59 -20.10 -15.29
CA GLY A 262 -3.73 -20.03 -16.21
C GLY A 262 -4.05 -21.33 -16.96
N ASN A 263 -3.21 -22.36 -16.86
CA ASN A 263 -3.45 -23.66 -17.48
C ASN A 263 -4.15 -24.60 -16.50
N LYS A 264 -5.11 -25.40 -16.98
CA LYS A 264 -5.75 -26.43 -16.15
C LYS A 264 -4.68 -27.41 -15.65
N ALA A 265 -4.52 -27.49 -14.34
CA ALA A 265 -3.60 -28.42 -13.68
C ALA A 265 -4.34 -29.66 -13.19
N THR A 266 -5.48 -29.48 -12.50
CA THR A 266 -6.30 -30.59 -11.99
C THR A 266 -7.75 -30.16 -11.73
N THR A 267 -8.55 -31.07 -11.20
CA THR A 267 -9.92 -30.81 -10.74
C THR A 267 -10.02 -31.19 -9.27
N PHE A 268 -10.55 -30.30 -8.44
CA PHE A 268 -10.96 -30.60 -7.08
C PHE A 268 -12.48 -30.79 -7.01
N LYS A 269 -12.91 -31.82 -6.28
CA LYS A 269 -14.28 -31.91 -5.77
C LYS A 269 -14.32 -31.20 -4.43
N PHE A 270 -15.38 -30.43 -4.19
CA PHE A 270 -15.53 -29.76 -2.91
C PHE A 270 -16.96 -29.76 -2.40
N GLY A 271 -17.09 -29.73 -1.08
CA GLY A 271 -18.36 -29.62 -0.38
C GLY A 271 -18.28 -28.55 0.70
N ILE A 272 -19.41 -27.89 0.96
CA ILE A 272 -19.51 -26.85 1.99
C ILE A 272 -20.39 -27.39 3.10
N LYS A 273 -19.85 -27.43 4.31
CA LYS A 273 -20.60 -27.73 5.53
C LYS A 273 -20.83 -26.42 6.27
N TYR A 274 -22.06 -25.91 6.21
CA TYR A 274 -22.41 -24.66 6.86
C TYR A 274 -22.50 -24.84 8.39
N ASP A 275 -21.73 -24.06 9.15
CA ASP A 275 -21.77 -24.13 10.61
C ASP A 275 -22.80 -23.13 11.15
N TYR A 276 -22.63 -21.83 10.91
CA TYR A 276 -23.66 -20.83 11.24
C TYR A 276 -23.46 -19.46 10.56
N LEU A 277 -24.56 -18.69 10.46
CA LEU A 277 -24.57 -17.27 10.14
C LEU A 277 -24.67 -16.46 11.43
N ASN A 278 -23.72 -15.57 11.71
CA ASN A 278 -23.92 -14.60 12.77
C ASN A 278 -25.02 -13.62 12.34
N LYS A 279 -26.19 -13.72 12.97
CA LYS A 279 -27.37 -12.92 12.60
C LYS A 279 -27.18 -11.41 12.81
N VAL A 280 -26.27 -11.03 13.71
CA VAL A 280 -25.96 -9.63 14.04
C VAL A 280 -24.97 -9.05 13.04
N THR A 281 -23.81 -9.69 12.87
CA THR A 281 -22.75 -9.18 11.98
C THR A 281 -22.93 -9.56 10.52
N LYS A 282 -23.86 -10.47 10.22
CA LYS A 282 -24.09 -11.08 8.90
C LYS A 282 -22.87 -11.84 8.35
N LEU A 283 -21.95 -12.26 9.21
CA LEU A 283 -20.76 -13.01 8.83
C LEU A 283 -20.99 -14.53 8.88
N HIS A 284 -20.54 -15.22 7.85
CA HIS A 284 -20.65 -16.66 7.65
C HIS A 284 -19.51 -17.40 8.34
N ASN A 285 -19.80 -18.59 8.85
CA ASN A 285 -18.83 -19.55 9.36
C ASN A 285 -19.18 -20.92 8.79
N PHE A 286 -18.23 -21.55 8.12
CA PHE A 286 -18.43 -22.85 7.48
C PHE A 286 -17.10 -23.55 7.20
N THR A 287 -17.17 -24.86 6.98
CA THR A 287 -16.02 -25.67 6.57
C THR A 287 -16.13 -26.02 5.09
N VAL A 288 -15.04 -25.85 4.33
CA VAL A 288 -14.92 -26.34 2.95
C VAL A 288 -14.07 -27.60 2.95
N HIS A 289 -14.64 -28.69 2.46
CA HIS A 289 -13.93 -29.96 2.31
C HIS A 289 -13.52 -30.15 0.86
N TYR A 290 -12.23 -30.35 0.61
CA TYR A 290 -11.67 -30.60 -0.72
C TYR A 290 -11.21 -32.05 -0.88
N GLU A 291 -11.42 -32.58 -2.08
CA GLU A 291 -10.96 -33.89 -2.54
C GLU A 291 -10.37 -33.76 -3.95
N TYR A 292 -9.42 -34.63 -4.25
CA TYR A 292 -8.98 -34.86 -5.62
C TYR A 292 -10.08 -35.57 -6.42
N GLU A 293 -9.94 -35.58 -7.75
CA GLU A 293 -10.89 -36.23 -8.65
C GLU A 293 -11.06 -37.73 -8.35
N ASP A 294 -9.96 -38.39 -7.94
CA ASP A 294 -9.89 -39.79 -7.52
C ASP A 294 -10.54 -40.09 -6.14
N GLY A 295 -11.06 -39.06 -5.46
CA GLY A 295 -11.72 -39.18 -4.16
C GLY A 295 -10.78 -39.11 -2.96
N GLN A 296 -9.47 -38.97 -3.15
CA GLN A 296 -8.55 -38.78 -2.03
C GLN A 296 -8.80 -37.41 -1.37
N VAL A 297 -8.89 -37.41 -0.04
CA VAL A 297 -9.14 -36.20 0.75
C VAL A 297 -7.92 -35.31 0.79
N ILE A 298 -8.10 -34.04 0.40
CA ILE A 298 -7.10 -32.98 0.58
C ILE A 298 -7.21 -32.46 2.01
N GLY A 299 -8.41 -32.11 2.46
CA GLY A 299 -8.66 -31.63 3.81
C GLY A 299 -10.00 -30.93 3.99
N GLY A 300 -10.33 -30.59 5.23
CA GLY A 300 -11.39 -29.67 5.59
C GLY A 300 -10.78 -28.40 6.18
N PHE A 301 -11.17 -27.25 5.66
CA PHE A 301 -10.59 -25.95 6.02
C PHE A 301 -11.71 -25.01 6.44
N TYR A 302 -11.48 -24.27 7.52
CA TYR A 302 -12.51 -23.50 8.18
C TYR A 302 -12.47 -22.04 7.71
N ALA A 303 -13.57 -21.59 7.11
CA ALA A 303 -13.78 -20.18 6.77
C ALA A 303 -14.57 -19.51 7.91
N GLN A 304 -13.89 -18.66 8.69
CA GLN A 304 -14.47 -18.00 9.85
C GLN A 304 -14.70 -16.51 9.58
N GLY A 305 -15.88 -16.02 9.97
CA GLY A 305 -16.18 -14.58 9.97
C GLY A 305 -16.16 -13.94 8.58
N VAL A 306 -16.44 -14.69 7.52
CA VAL A 306 -16.37 -14.20 6.14
C VAL A 306 -17.68 -13.56 5.70
N SER A 307 -17.63 -12.53 4.86
CA SER A 307 -18.81 -11.80 4.40
C SER A 307 -19.62 -12.53 3.32
N SER A 308 -19.06 -13.57 2.70
CA SER A 308 -19.74 -14.41 1.71
C SER A 308 -19.12 -15.81 1.63
N ILE A 309 -19.81 -16.72 0.94
CA ILE A 309 -19.34 -18.09 0.71
C ILE A 309 -18.14 -18.10 -0.24
N GLU A 310 -18.20 -17.30 -1.29
CA GLU A 310 -17.14 -17.17 -2.29
C GLU A 310 -15.83 -16.74 -1.65
N LEU A 311 -15.88 -15.77 -0.72
CA LEU A 311 -14.71 -15.33 0.03
C LEU A 311 -14.15 -16.45 0.93
N GLY A 312 -15.01 -17.24 1.58
CA GLY A 312 -14.52 -18.37 2.37
C GLY A 312 -13.94 -19.51 1.51
N ILE A 313 -14.49 -19.78 0.32
CA ILE A 313 -13.88 -20.70 -0.65
C ILE A 313 -12.50 -20.18 -1.06
N GLN A 314 -12.40 -18.90 -1.39
CA GLN A 314 -11.14 -18.27 -1.76
C GLN A 314 -10.08 -18.39 -0.65
N ASN A 315 -10.46 -18.12 0.60
CA ASN A 315 -9.55 -18.21 1.75
C ASN A 315 -9.03 -19.63 1.94
N THR A 316 -9.94 -20.60 1.89
CA THR A 316 -9.62 -22.02 2.12
C THR A 316 -8.94 -22.70 0.94
N PHE A 317 -9.11 -22.19 -0.29
CA PHE A 317 -8.48 -22.73 -1.49
C PHE A 317 -6.96 -22.74 -1.37
N TYR A 318 -6.34 -21.64 -0.92
CA TYR A 318 -4.89 -21.58 -0.81
C TYR A 318 -4.35 -22.49 0.28
N GLU A 319 -5.11 -22.71 1.37
CA GLU A 319 -4.75 -23.74 2.35
C GLU A 319 -4.79 -25.15 1.73
N ALA A 320 -5.81 -25.43 0.91
CA ALA A 320 -5.92 -26.69 0.18
C ALA A 320 -4.78 -26.90 -0.81
N ILE A 321 -4.39 -25.88 -1.58
CA ILE A 321 -3.22 -25.91 -2.46
C ILE A 321 -1.94 -26.15 -1.67
N GLY A 322 -1.75 -25.47 -0.53
CA GLY A 322 -0.53 -25.60 0.27
C GLY A 322 -0.36 -27.02 0.79
N ARG A 323 -1.46 -27.64 1.22
CA ARG A 323 -1.49 -29.05 1.61
C ARG A 323 -1.27 -30.00 0.45
N ALA A 324 -1.84 -29.70 -0.72
CA ALA A 324 -1.69 -30.52 -1.92
C ALA A 324 -0.25 -30.51 -2.48
N LEU A 325 0.40 -29.34 -2.47
CA LEU A 325 1.82 -29.17 -2.80
C LEU A 325 2.72 -29.92 -1.82
N SER A 326 2.45 -29.80 -0.51
CA SER A 326 3.21 -30.50 0.54
C SER A 326 3.09 -32.02 0.45
N ALA A 327 2.00 -32.53 -0.14
CA ALA A 327 1.78 -33.94 -0.40
C ALA A 327 2.35 -34.41 -1.76
N GLU A 328 3.07 -33.55 -2.49
CA GLU A 328 3.64 -33.81 -3.83
C GLU A 328 2.62 -34.28 -4.88
N LYS A 329 1.33 -33.97 -4.66
CA LYS A 329 0.20 -34.34 -5.53
C LYS A 329 -0.10 -33.29 -6.60
N LEU A 330 0.50 -32.11 -6.48
CA LEU A 330 0.51 -31.03 -7.46
C LEU A 330 1.96 -30.72 -7.81
N GLN A 331 2.26 -30.53 -9.10
CA GLN A 331 3.59 -30.19 -9.61
C GLN A 331 3.65 -28.78 -10.20
#